data_AF-A0A8B9ZZ25-F1
#
_entry.id   AF-A0A8B9ZZ25-F1
#
_cell.length_a   1.000
_cell.length_b   1.000
_cell.length_c   1.000
_cell.angle_alpha   90.00
_cell.angle_beta   90.00
_cell.angle_gamma   90.00
#
_symmetry.space_group_name_H-M   'P 1'
#
loop_
_entity.id
_entity.type
_entity.pdbx_description
1 polymer ?
#
loop_
_entity_poly.entity_id
_entity_poly.type
_entity_poly.pdbx_seq_one_letter_code
_entity_poly.pdbx_strand_id
1 'polypeptide(L)'
;MCKSLLLFLRGGKDQEQEKHCYPFRITPYLVHVCTSVHIDAESCCLALAEKIHSGYEAPRIPMEKRIFTTTHTPGCVFLEIDDRAVPLLGYLPQDLIGTSMLMYLHPEDRPLMIAVHRKILKFAGQSPFEHLPIRFCTQNGDYVILDTSWSSFVNPWSRKVVFIIGRHKVRTSPLNEDVFAARNKEASSVEKEIRELQGQIYKLLLQPVHSSISSGYDSLGSSGSYEHYISISSSSDSNGNCADETQEPITLQQVCADVNRIKNLGQQLYIASWSKPQNGNEQAMSSEMLGGELM
;
A
#
# COMPACT_ATOMS: atom_id res chain seq x y z
N MET A 1 1.94 4.32 20.03
CA MET A 1 2.60 3.06 19.64
C MET A 1 3.85 3.44 18.85
N CYS A 2 5.04 3.19 19.37
CA CYS A 2 6.27 3.50 18.62
C CYS A 2 6.39 2.52 17.44
N LYS A 3 6.55 3.04 16.22
CA LYS A 3 6.76 2.19 15.03
C LYS A 3 8.15 1.53 15.14
N SER A 4 8.24 0.25 14.82
CA SER A 4 9.52 -0.45 14.67
C SER A 4 10.31 0.13 13.51
N LEU A 5 11.63 0.10 13.60
CA LEU A 5 12.57 0.58 12.60
C LEU A 5 13.34 -0.62 12.03
N LEU A 6 13.63 -0.58 10.73
CA LEU A 6 14.40 -1.61 10.05
C LEU A 6 15.71 -1.01 9.57
N LEU A 7 16.85 -1.61 9.93
CA LEU A 7 18.16 -1.09 9.57
C LEU A 7 19.23 -2.18 9.56
N PHE A 8 20.26 -1.96 8.76
CA PHE A 8 21.45 -2.81 8.77
C PHE A 8 22.38 -2.39 9.92
N LEU A 9 22.70 -3.34 10.80
CA LEU A 9 23.74 -3.18 11.80
C LEU A 9 25.00 -3.92 11.38
N ARG A 10 26.14 -3.30 11.62
CA ARG A 10 27.45 -3.86 11.32
C ARG A 10 27.98 -4.64 12.53
N GLY A 11 28.40 -5.88 12.30
CA GLY A 11 29.09 -6.68 13.31
C GLY A 11 30.46 -6.08 13.68
N GLY A 12 30.85 -6.20 14.95
CA GLY A 12 32.17 -5.78 15.44
C GLY A 12 33.33 -6.46 14.70
N LYS A 13 34.49 -5.80 14.66
CA LYS A 13 35.68 -6.27 13.93
C LYS A 13 36.26 -7.54 14.58
N ASP A 14 35.98 -8.70 14.01
CA ASP A 14 36.91 -9.83 14.07
C ASP A 14 37.89 -9.72 12.91
N GLN A 15 39.12 -10.13 13.16
CA GLN A 15 40.28 -9.91 12.29
C GLN A 15 40.04 -10.41 10.85
N GLU A 16 40.34 -9.54 9.88
CA GLU A 16 40.49 -9.86 8.46
C GLU A 16 39.47 -10.82 7.82
N GLN A 17 38.22 -10.40 7.62
CA GLN A 17 37.38 -10.75 6.45
C GLN A 17 36.06 -9.95 6.51
N GLU A 18 35.61 -9.49 5.34
CA GLU A 18 34.37 -8.75 5.01
C GLU A 18 33.52 -8.13 6.15
N LYS A 19 33.28 -6.82 6.04
CA LYS A 19 32.36 -6.07 6.91
C LYS A 19 30.92 -6.51 6.66
N HIS A 20 30.48 -7.59 7.29
CA HIS A 20 29.12 -8.09 7.16
C HIS A 20 28.13 -7.17 7.90
N CYS A 21 27.15 -6.66 7.15
CA CYS A 21 26.01 -5.92 7.66
C CYS A 21 24.81 -6.86 7.70
N TYR A 22 24.15 -6.97 8.85
CA TYR A 22 22.95 -7.80 9.00
C TYR A 22 21.71 -6.92 9.19
N PRO A 23 20.55 -7.31 8.64
CA PRO A 23 19.30 -6.59 8.84
C PRO A 23 18.75 -6.84 10.25
N PHE A 24 18.30 -5.78 10.91
CA PHE A 24 17.67 -5.84 12.22
C PHE A 24 16.34 -5.09 12.25
N ARG A 25 15.39 -5.64 13.00
CA ARG A 25 14.20 -4.95 13.47
C ARG A 25 14.47 -4.37 14.85
N ILE A 26 14.37 -3.05 14.96
CA ILE A 26 14.53 -2.31 16.20
C ILE A 26 13.15 -1.89 16.71
N THR A 27 12.78 -2.37 17.89
CA THR A 27 11.52 -2.01 18.55
C THR A 27 11.83 -1.16 19.78
N PRO A 28 11.53 0.15 19.76
CA PRO A 28 11.79 1.03 20.89
C PRO A 28 10.65 1.00 21.92
N TYR A 29 11.03 0.99 23.19
CA TYR A 29 10.17 1.03 24.36
C TYR A 29 10.56 2.22 25.23
N LEU A 30 9.56 3.01 25.64
CA LEU A 30 9.76 4.01 26.68
C LEU A 30 9.69 3.29 28.02
N VAL A 31 10.78 3.36 28.80
CA VAL A 31 10.88 2.72 30.11
C VAL A 31 11.23 3.80 31.13
N HIS A 32 10.58 3.79 32.28
CA HIS A 32 10.93 4.64 33.40
C HIS A 32 11.84 3.87 34.35
N VAL A 33 13.07 4.32 34.53
CA VAL A 33 14.07 3.68 35.37
C VAL A 33 14.23 4.50 36.65
N CYS A 34 13.95 3.87 37.79
CA CYS A 34 14.26 4.45 39.10
C CYS A 34 15.65 3.98 39.51
N THR A 35 16.59 4.90 39.67
CA THR A 35 17.90 4.59 40.26
C THR A 35 17.84 4.86 41.75
N SER A 36 18.66 4.17 42.56
CA SER A 36 18.72 4.38 44.01
C SER A 36 19.22 5.77 44.42
N VAL A 37 19.59 6.61 43.45
CA VAL A 37 20.23 7.92 43.62
C VAL A 37 19.26 9.08 43.36
N HIS A 38 18.16 8.85 42.61
CA HIS A 38 17.17 9.87 42.28
C HIS A 38 15.76 9.47 42.75
N ILE A 39 15.03 10.42 43.32
CA ILE A 39 13.64 10.24 43.81
C ILE A 39 12.65 10.17 42.64
N ASP A 40 13.00 10.78 41.50
CA ASP A 40 12.16 10.82 40.30
C ASP A 40 12.61 9.80 39.25
N ALA A 41 11.66 9.16 38.60
CA ALA A 41 11.92 8.15 37.58
C ALA A 41 12.46 8.80 36.28
N GLU A 42 13.64 8.37 35.82
CA GLU A 42 14.21 8.85 34.56
C GLU A 42 13.57 8.13 33.37
N SER A 43 13.20 8.88 32.34
CA SER A 43 12.64 8.32 31.11
C SER A 43 13.77 7.85 30.18
N CYS A 44 13.86 6.55 29.94
CA CYS A 44 14.84 5.93 29.06
C CYS A 44 14.18 5.30 27.82
N CYS A 45 14.94 5.19 26.73
CA CYS A 45 14.55 4.43 25.54
C CYS A 45 15.28 3.08 25.54
N LEU A 46 14.53 2.00 25.72
CA LEU A 46 15.02 0.63 25.55
C LEU A 46 14.73 0.16 24.13
N ALA A 47 15.76 -0.15 23.35
CA ALA A 47 15.60 -0.65 21.98
C ALA A 47 15.89 -2.15 21.92
N LEU A 48 14.89 -2.95 21.59
CA LEU A 48 15.09 -4.38 21.31
C LEU A 48 15.51 -4.54 19.85
N ALA A 49 16.66 -5.20 19.63
CA ALA A 49 17.19 -5.47 18.30
C ALA A 49 17.04 -6.96 17.96
N GLU A 50 16.24 -7.25 16.94
CA GLU A 50 16.00 -8.62 16.46
C GLU A 50 16.62 -8.79 15.08
N LYS A 51 17.52 -9.77 14.94
CA LYS A 51 18.12 -10.09 13.64
C LYS A 51 17.05 -10.67 12.70
N ILE A 52 16.97 -10.13 11.49
CA ILE A 52 16.10 -10.66 10.44
C ILE A 52 16.91 -11.67 9.63
N HIS A 53 16.26 -12.77 9.28
CA HIS A 53 16.85 -13.83 8.46
C HIS A 53 16.18 -13.85 7.09
N SER A 54 16.88 -14.37 6.10
CA SER A 54 16.27 -14.60 4.79
C SER A 54 15.07 -15.54 4.94
N GLY A 55 13.98 -15.22 4.25
CA GLY A 55 12.78 -16.06 4.23
C GLY A 55 12.96 -17.39 3.51
N TYR A 56 14.08 -17.58 2.81
CA TYR A 56 14.43 -18.80 2.08
C TYR A 56 15.43 -19.69 2.83
N GLU A 57 16.05 -19.19 3.89
CA GLU A 57 16.90 -19.96 4.80
C GLU A 57 16.08 -20.54 5.96
N ALA A 58 16.68 -21.45 6.75
CA ALA A 58 16.01 -21.98 7.93
C ALA A 58 15.97 -20.92 9.07
N PRO A 59 14.80 -20.65 9.70
CA PRO A 59 13.48 -21.22 9.43
C PRO A 59 12.79 -20.61 8.19
N ARG A 60 12.43 -21.46 7.22
CA ARG A 60 11.88 -21.00 5.93
C ARG A 60 10.45 -20.48 6.08
N ILE A 61 10.15 -19.37 5.42
CA ILE A 61 8.78 -18.87 5.31
C ILE A 61 8.01 -19.81 4.36
N PRO A 62 6.89 -20.42 4.81
CA PRO A 62 6.05 -21.27 3.96
C PRO A 62 5.58 -20.53 2.72
N MET A 63 5.48 -21.22 1.58
CA MET A 63 5.22 -20.61 0.28
C MET A 63 3.91 -19.81 0.25
N GLU A 64 2.89 -20.26 0.98
CA GLU A 64 1.57 -19.63 1.10
C GLU A 64 1.64 -18.29 1.85
N LYS A 65 2.66 -18.11 2.69
CA LYS A 65 2.88 -16.90 3.49
C LYS A 65 3.85 -15.91 2.85
N ARG A 66 4.46 -16.25 1.70
CA ARG A 66 5.37 -15.36 0.95
C ARG A 66 4.59 -14.30 0.18
N ILE A 67 3.92 -13.44 0.92
CA ILE A 67 3.04 -12.40 0.37
C ILE A 67 3.39 -11.06 1.01
N PHE A 68 3.60 -10.06 0.17
CA PHE A 68 3.84 -8.69 0.59
C PHE A 68 3.06 -7.73 -0.31
N THR A 69 2.93 -6.48 0.14
CA THR A 69 2.23 -5.44 -0.61
C THR A 69 3.14 -4.25 -0.85
N THR A 70 2.96 -3.60 -1.99
CA THR A 70 3.60 -2.33 -2.32
C THR A 70 2.55 -1.32 -2.77
N THR A 71 2.85 -0.03 -2.58
CA THR A 71 2.11 1.06 -3.19
C THR A 71 3.07 1.93 -4.00
N HIS A 72 2.61 2.43 -5.14
CA HIS A 72 3.41 3.31 -5.98
C HIS A 72 2.58 4.41 -6.64
N THR A 73 3.25 5.52 -6.94
CA THR A 73 2.67 6.66 -7.67
C THR A 73 2.40 6.30 -9.13
N PRO A 74 1.58 7.07 -9.86
CA PRO A 74 1.44 6.94 -11.32
C PRO A 74 2.77 7.06 -12.11
N GLY A 75 3.82 7.61 -11.50
CA GLY A 75 5.18 7.63 -12.06
C GLY A 75 6.01 6.37 -11.79
N CYS A 76 5.40 5.30 -11.31
CA CYS A 76 6.05 4.05 -10.90
C CYS A 76 7.07 4.21 -9.76
N VAL A 77 6.92 5.23 -8.91
CA VAL A 77 7.78 5.44 -7.76
C VAL A 77 7.14 4.85 -6.52
N PHE A 78 7.87 4.01 -5.78
CA PHE A 78 7.38 3.40 -4.54
C PHE A 78 7.03 4.47 -3.49
N LEU A 79 5.86 4.30 -2.87
CA LEU A 79 5.37 5.10 -1.75
C LEU A 79 5.53 4.34 -0.44
N GLU A 80 5.06 3.10 -0.41
CA GLU A 80 5.12 2.23 0.77
C GLU A 80 5.40 0.79 0.34
N ILE A 81 6.12 0.07 1.19
CA ILE A 81 6.37 -1.37 1.08
C ILE A 81 6.12 -1.97 2.47
N ASP A 82 5.41 -3.09 2.50
CA ASP A 82 5.18 -3.85 3.73
C ASP A 82 6.48 -4.53 4.22
N ASP A 83 6.73 -4.51 5.52
CA ASP A 83 7.87 -5.15 6.19
C ASP A 83 8.01 -6.65 5.84
N ARG A 84 6.92 -7.33 5.46
CA ARG A 84 6.95 -8.71 4.94
C ARG A 84 7.82 -8.88 3.69
N ALA A 85 8.07 -7.81 2.94
CA ALA A 85 8.94 -7.83 1.77
C ALA A 85 10.41 -7.99 2.14
N VAL A 86 10.83 -7.55 3.33
CA VAL A 86 12.23 -7.52 3.76
C VAL A 86 12.88 -8.92 3.73
N PRO A 87 12.35 -9.95 4.40
CA PRO A 87 12.94 -11.29 4.32
C PRO A 87 12.76 -11.96 2.95
N LEU A 88 11.88 -11.45 2.08
CA LEU A 88 11.59 -12.04 0.77
C LEU A 88 12.43 -11.44 -0.36
N LEU A 89 12.83 -10.17 -0.23
CA LEU A 89 13.55 -9.44 -1.27
C LEU A 89 14.94 -8.98 -0.85
N GLY A 90 15.22 -8.89 0.45
CA GLY A 90 16.51 -8.44 0.99
C GLY A 90 16.68 -6.91 1.07
N TYR A 91 15.72 -6.13 0.58
CA TYR A 91 15.71 -4.67 0.71
C TYR A 91 14.98 -4.22 1.96
N LEU A 92 15.44 -3.12 2.55
CA LEU A 92 14.68 -2.40 3.56
C LEU A 92 13.71 -1.41 2.90
N PRO A 93 12.60 -1.02 3.55
CA PRO A 93 11.65 -0.08 2.97
C PRO A 93 12.31 1.22 2.48
N GLN A 94 13.28 1.76 3.23
CA GLN A 94 14.02 2.98 2.85
C GLN A 94 14.90 2.82 1.60
N ASP A 95 15.26 1.60 1.22
CA ASP A 95 16.04 1.34 0.01
C ASP A 95 15.15 1.45 -1.24
N LEU A 96 13.86 1.14 -1.09
CA LEU A 96 12.90 1.08 -2.19
C LEU A 96 12.06 2.35 -2.30
N ILE A 97 11.61 2.94 -1.19
CA ILE A 97 10.75 4.14 -1.19
C ILE A 97 11.45 5.28 -1.92
N GLY A 98 10.71 5.95 -2.81
CA GLY A 98 11.26 7.03 -3.65
C GLY A 98 12.03 6.55 -4.89
N THR A 99 12.27 5.25 -5.05
CA THR A 99 12.89 4.68 -6.24
C THR A 99 11.84 4.13 -7.22
N SER A 100 12.21 3.98 -8.49
CA SER A 100 11.33 3.44 -9.53
C SER A 100 11.20 1.92 -9.41
N MET A 101 9.98 1.39 -9.37
CA MET A 101 9.70 -0.06 -9.42
C MET A 101 10.36 -0.73 -10.63
N LEU A 102 10.44 -0.03 -11.77
CA LEU A 102 11.00 -0.58 -13.01
C LEU A 102 12.51 -0.91 -12.89
N MET A 103 13.22 -0.32 -11.93
CA MET A 103 14.62 -0.62 -11.63
C MET A 103 14.83 -2.06 -11.17
N TYR A 104 13.83 -2.61 -10.48
CA TYR A 104 13.90 -3.94 -9.88
C TYR A 104 13.27 -5.01 -10.76
N LEU A 105 12.60 -4.63 -11.86
CA LEU A 105 12.07 -5.60 -12.82
C LEU A 105 13.16 -6.09 -13.77
N HIS A 106 13.05 -7.36 -14.16
CA HIS A 106 13.87 -7.89 -15.24
C HIS A 106 13.66 -7.06 -16.53
N PRO A 107 14.71 -6.72 -17.29
CA PRO A 107 14.59 -5.85 -18.47
C PRO A 107 13.50 -6.27 -19.46
N GLU A 108 13.41 -7.56 -19.75
CA GLU A 108 12.38 -8.13 -20.65
C GLU A 108 10.95 -7.96 -20.13
N ASP A 109 10.76 -7.82 -18.81
CA ASP A 109 9.44 -7.71 -18.20
C ASP A 109 9.01 -6.24 -18.05
N ARG A 110 9.92 -5.27 -18.15
CA ARG A 110 9.59 -3.84 -17.99
C ARG A 110 8.54 -3.33 -18.97
N PRO A 111 8.56 -3.70 -20.28
CA PRO A 111 7.53 -3.26 -21.22
C PRO A 111 6.13 -3.77 -20.85
N LEU A 112 6.02 -4.91 -20.15
CA LEU A 112 4.73 -5.44 -19.68
C LEU A 112 4.02 -4.47 -18.74
N MET A 113 4.77 -3.60 -18.04
CA MET A 113 4.19 -2.63 -17.12
C MET A 113 3.30 -1.60 -17.83
N ILE A 114 3.51 -1.32 -19.12
CA ILE A 114 2.58 -0.49 -19.89
C ILE A 114 1.21 -1.17 -19.99
N ALA A 115 1.19 -2.46 -20.31
CA ALA A 115 -0.05 -3.23 -20.41
C ALA A 115 -0.73 -3.39 -19.05
N VAL A 116 0.03 -3.61 -17.98
CA VAL A 116 -0.47 -3.64 -16.60
C VAL A 116 -1.14 -2.33 -16.25
N HIS A 117 -0.48 -1.17 -16.44
CA HIS A 117 -1.06 0.13 -16.09
C HIS A 117 -2.25 0.52 -16.96
N ARG A 118 -2.31 0.03 -18.21
CA ARG A 118 -3.51 0.17 -19.05
C ARG A 118 -4.70 -0.60 -18.46
N LYS A 119 -4.47 -1.82 -17.96
CA LYS A 119 -5.50 -2.57 -17.23
C LYS A 119 -5.86 -1.90 -15.91
N ILE A 120 -4.88 -1.37 -15.16
CA ILE A 120 -5.15 -0.61 -13.93
C ILE A 120 -6.16 0.49 -14.20
N LEU A 121 -5.93 1.30 -15.24
CA LEU A 121 -6.86 2.36 -15.59
C LEU A 121 -8.24 1.83 -15.98
N LYS A 122 -8.31 0.75 -16.75
CA LYS A 122 -9.57 0.13 -17.19
C LYS A 122 -10.40 -0.40 -16.01
N PHE A 123 -9.74 -0.99 -15.01
CA PHE A 123 -10.35 -1.58 -13.81
C PHE A 123 -10.26 -0.65 -12.59
N ALA A 124 -9.98 0.64 -12.80
CA ALA A 124 -9.76 1.57 -11.71
C ALA A 124 -11.05 1.76 -10.88
N GLY A 125 -10.94 1.57 -9.56
CA GLY A 125 -12.09 1.56 -8.65
C GLY A 125 -12.91 0.25 -8.66
N GLN A 126 -12.48 -0.78 -9.39
CA GLN A 126 -13.10 -2.10 -9.41
C GLN A 126 -12.29 -3.10 -8.55
N SER A 127 -12.75 -4.37 -8.52
CA SER A 127 -12.04 -5.45 -7.83
C SER A 127 -10.61 -5.63 -8.37
N PRO A 128 -9.66 -6.04 -7.53
CA PRO A 128 -8.30 -6.33 -7.97
C PRO A 128 -8.26 -7.36 -9.11
N PHE A 129 -7.26 -7.25 -9.98
CA PHE A 129 -7.07 -8.18 -11.10
C PHE A 129 -5.64 -8.73 -11.12
N GLU A 130 -5.45 -9.89 -11.73
CA GLU A 130 -4.13 -10.51 -11.90
C GLU A 130 -3.58 -10.28 -13.31
N HIS A 131 -2.25 -10.35 -13.44
CA HIS A 131 -1.55 -10.26 -14.72
C HIS A 131 -0.50 -11.36 -14.86
N LEU A 132 0.15 -11.42 -16.03
CA LEU A 132 1.32 -12.26 -16.25
C LEU A 132 2.36 -12.07 -15.11
N PRO A 133 2.99 -13.16 -14.63
CA PRO A 133 4.02 -13.08 -13.61
C PRO A 133 5.19 -12.20 -14.06
N ILE A 134 5.84 -11.54 -13.11
CA ILE A 134 6.98 -10.66 -13.36
C ILE A 134 8.19 -11.09 -12.53
N ARG A 135 9.38 -11.01 -13.10
CA ARG A 135 10.64 -11.25 -12.39
C ARG A 135 11.08 -9.99 -11.66
N PHE A 136 11.25 -10.10 -10.35
CA PHE A 136 11.69 -9.02 -9.47
C PHE A 136 13.06 -9.36 -8.88
N CYS A 137 13.99 -8.42 -8.99
CA CYS A 137 15.37 -8.56 -8.56
C CYS A 137 15.48 -8.39 -7.05
N THR A 138 15.99 -9.38 -6.35
CA THR A 138 16.32 -9.33 -4.91
C THR A 138 17.65 -8.57 -4.70
N GLN A 139 17.91 -8.17 -3.46
CA GLN A 139 19.10 -7.38 -3.09
C GLN A 139 20.41 -8.11 -3.46
N ASN A 140 20.45 -9.43 -3.28
CA ASN A 140 21.59 -10.27 -3.70
C ASN A 140 21.78 -10.38 -5.24
N GLY A 141 20.81 -9.91 -6.03
CA GLY A 141 20.89 -9.87 -7.50
C GLY A 141 20.11 -10.96 -8.23
N ASP A 142 19.64 -11.98 -7.52
CA ASP A 142 18.78 -13.01 -8.10
C ASP A 142 17.40 -12.45 -8.48
N TYR A 143 16.67 -13.20 -9.30
CA TYR A 143 15.30 -12.86 -9.67
C TYR A 143 14.31 -13.87 -9.08
N VAL A 144 13.28 -13.35 -8.43
CA VAL A 144 12.12 -14.12 -7.97
C VAL A 144 10.91 -13.81 -8.85
N ILE A 145 10.08 -14.81 -9.12
CA ILE A 145 8.85 -14.63 -9.90
C ILE A 145 7.72 -14.22 -8.95
N LEU A 146 7.05 -13.12 -9.28
CA LEU A 146 5.92 -12.57 -8.53
C LEU A 146 4.62 -12.77 -9.29
N ASP A 147 3.68 -13.48 -8.68
CA ASP A 147 2.28 -13.47 -9.08
C ASP A 147 1.63 -12.26 -8.39
N THR A 148 1.19 -11.26 -9.17
CA THR A 148 0.74 -9.98 -8.63
C THR A 148 -0.74 -9.72 -8.91
N SER A 149 -1.48 -9.40 -7.85
CA SER A 149 -2.81 -8.81 -7.92
C SER A 149 -2.72 -7.29 -7.78
N TRP A 150 -3.31 -6.56 -8.73
CA TRP A 150 -3.23 -5.12 -8.85
C TRP A 150 -4.56 -4.45 -8.53
N SER A 151 -4.50 -3.32 -7.85
CA SER A 151 -5.63 -2.41 -7.64
C SER A 151 -5.13 -0.95 -7.64
N SER A 152 -6.04 0.01 -7.63
CA SER A 152 -5.69 1.43 -7.62
C SER A 152 -6.72 2.25 -6.86
N PHE A 153 -6.23 3.30 -6.20
CA PHE A 153 -7.09 4.32 -5.62
C PHE A 153 -7.29 5.47 -6.60
N VAL A 154 -8.56 5.82 -6.83
CA VAL A 154 -8.95 6.93 -7.70
C VAL A 154 -9.46 8.07 -6.83
N ASN A 155 -8.99 9.28 -7.08
CA ASN A 155 -9.49 10.47 -6.40
C ASN A 155 -10.97 10.70 -6.79
N PRO A 156 -11.91 10.79 -5.82
CA PRO A 156 -13.33 10.95 -6.14
C PRO A 156 -13.69 12.24 -6.90
N TRP A 157 -12.92 13.31 -6.71
CA TRP A 157 -13.17 14.61 -7.33
C TRP A 157 -12.52 14.71 -8.70
N SER A 158 -11.21 14.45 -8.80
CA SER A 158 -10.47 14.59 -10.07
C SER A 158 -10.64 13.40 -11.01
N ARG A 159 -11.16 12.27 -10.50
CA ARG A 159 -11.26 10.98 -11.19
C ARG A 159 -9.92 10.45 -11.71
N LYS A 160 -8.80 10.89 -11.14
CA LYS A 160 -7.46 10.42 -11.53
C LYS A 160 -6.94 9.36 -10.55
N VAL A 161 -6.14 8.44 -11.05
CA VAL A 161 -5.42 7.46 -10.22
C VAL A 161 -4.40 8.21 -9.36
N VAL A 162 -4.48 8.04 -8.03
CA VAL A 162 -3.57 8.70 -7.06
C VAL A 162 -2.41 7.78 -6.71
N PHE A 163 -2.70 6.50 -6.47
CA PHE A 163 -1.71 5.47 -6.21
C PHE A 163 -2.23 4.10 -6.64
N ILE A 164 -1.29 3.21 -6.91
CA ILE A 164 -1.51 1.82 -7.30
C ILE A 164 -1.08 0.95 -6.13
N ILE A 165 -1.81 -0.13 -5.89
CA ILE A 165 -1.49 -1.14 -4.88
C ILE A 165 -1.17 -2.45 -5.62
N GLY A 166 -0.01 -3.04 -5.33
CA GLY A 166 0.36 -4.38 -5.74
C GLY A 166 0.36 -5.33 -4.55
N ARG A 167 -0.34 -6.46 -4.65
CA ARG A 167 -0.23 -7.59 -3.72
C ARG A 167 0.52 -8.71 -4.42
N HIS A 168 1.72 -9.00 -3.95
CA HIS A 168 2.67 -9.88 -4.62
C HIS A 168 2.78 -11.19 -3.84
N LYS A 169 2.60 -12.32 -4.53
CA LYS A 169 2.91 -13.65 -4.02
C LYS A 169 4.19 -14.13 -4.68
N VAL A 170 5.19 -14.49 -3.87
CA VAL A 170 6.46 -15.02 -4.38
C VAL A 170 6.28 -16.48 -4.78
N ARG A 171 6.47 -16.77 -6.06
CA ARG A 171 6.28 -18.11 -6.65
C ARG A 171 7.54 -18.96 -6.61
N THR A 172 8.72 -18.36 -6.86
CA THR A 172 10.01 -19.07 -6.91
C THR A 172 10.94 -18.62 -5.80
N SER A 173 11.81 -19.51 -5.35
CA SER A 173 12.94 -19.13 -4.49
C SER A 173 14.13 -18.65 -5.35
N PRO A 174 14.96 -17.72 -4.86
CA PRO A 174 16.24 -17.37 -5.49
C PRO A 174 17.20 -18.58 -5.46
N LEU A 175 18.26 -18.52 -6.28
CA LEU A 175 19.30 -19.55 -6.29
C LEU A 175 20.17 -19.45 -5.04
N ASN A 176 20.55 -18.23 -4.68
CA ASN A 176 21.14 -17.93 -3.38
C ASN A 176 20.03 -17.65 -2.37
N GLU A 177 19.88 -18.56 -1.40
CA GLU A 177 18.87 -18.43 -0.35
C GLU A 177 19.10 -17.19 0.53
N ASP A 178 20.32 -16.69 0.69
CA ASP A 178 20.56 -15.43 1.40
C ASP A 178 20.28 -14.22 0.50
N VAL A 179 19.09 -13.64 0.64
CA VAL A 179 18.72 -12.42 -0.09
C VAL A 179 19.43 -11.16 0.40
N PHE A 180 20.07 -11.19 1.56
CA PHE A 180 20.83 -10.07 2.11
C PHE A 180 22.31 -10.08 1.70
N ALA A 181 22.76 -11.14 1.01
CA ALA A 181 24.12 -11.25 0.52
C ALA A 181 24.54 -10.05 -0.34
N ALA A 182 25.81 -9.68 -0.24
CA ALA A 182 26.35 -8.52 -0.96
C ALA A 182 26.31 -8.74 -2.48
N ARG A 183 25.95 -7.68 -3.21
CA ARG A 183 25.93 -7.65 -4.67
C ARG A 183 26.85 -6.58 -5.21
N ASN A 184 27.60 -6.91 -6.27
CA ASN A 184 28.27 -5.92 -7.11
C ASN A 184 27.27 -5.33 -8.13
N LYS A 185 27.02 -4.02 -8.06
CA LYS A 185 26.13 -3.31 -8.98
C LYS A 185 26.92 -2.74 -10.16
N GLU A 186 26.49 -3.07 -11.37
CA GLU A 186 26.88 -2.34 -12.59
C GLU A 186 25.69 -1.45 -13.02
N ALA A 187 25.91 -0.13 -13.12
CA ALA A 187 24.85 0.82 -13.45
C ALA A 187 25.38 1.91 -14.38
N SER A 188 24.94 1.93 -15.64
CA SER A 188 25.11 3.11 -16.51
C SER A 188 24.16 3.15 -17.72
N SER A 189 23.75 2.02 -18.30
CA SER A 189 22.88 1.99 -19.50
C SER A 189 21.37 2.00 -19.22
N VAL A 190 20.96 1.50 -18.05
CA VAL A 190 19.57 1.11 -17.74
C VAL A 190 18.65 2.29 -17.43
N GLU A 191 19.20 3.44 -17.02
CA GLU A 191 18.39 4.53 -16.48
C GLU A 191 17.53 5.24 -17.53
N LYS A 192 18.05 5.36 -18.76
CA LYS A 192 17.35 6.04 -19.86
C LYS A 192 16.06 5.30 -20.26
N GLU A 193 16.16 3.99 -20.44
CA GLU A 193 15.02 3.12 -20.78
C GLU A 193 13.92 3.23 -19.72
N ILE A 194 14.30 3.22 -18.45
CA ILE A 194 13.33 3.31 -17.36
C ILE A 194 12.63 4.66 -17.33
N ARG A 195 13.37 5.77 -17.48
CA ARG A 195 12.75 7.10 -17.54
C ARG A 195 11.75 7.21 -18.70
N GLU A 196 12.06 6.63 -19.85
CA GLU A 196 11.15 6.61 -21.01
C GLU A 196 9.87 5.83 -20.70
N LEU A 197 9.98 4.61 -20.16
CA LEU A 197 8.83 3.79 -19.76
C LEU A 197 7.99 4.47 -18.67
N GLN A 198 8.63 5.09 -17.68
CA GLN A 198 7.95 5.87 -16.64
C GLN A 198 7.15 7.03 -17.25
N GLY A 199 7.73 7.74 -18.23
CA GLY A 199 7.03 8.82 -18.94
C GLY A 199 5.78 8.33 -19.69
N GLN A 200 5.88 7.18 -20.37
CA GLN A 200 4.74 6.57 -21.06
C GLN A 200 3.64 6.14 -20.09
N ILE A 201 4.00 5.48 -18.99
CA ILE A 201 3.04 5.04 -17.96
C ILE A 201 2.40 6.24 -17.26
N TYR A 202 3.19 7.25 -16.90
CA TYR A 202 2.68 8.45 -16.26
C TYR A 202 1.65 9.15 -17.17
N LYS A 203 1.99 9.36 -18.45
CA LYS A 203 1.09 9.96 -19.43
C LYS A 203 -0.21 9.15 -19.58
N LEU A 204 -0.12 7.83 -19.57
CA LEU A 204 -1.27 6.93 -19.63
C LEU A 204 -2.21 7.11 -18.42
N LEU A 205 -1.69 7.37 -17.23
CA LEU A 205 -2.47 7.48 -15.99
C LEU A 205 -2.96 8.91 -15.68
N LEU A 206 -2.52 9.92 -16.46
CA LEU A 206 -3.02 11.30 -16.34
C LEU A 206 -4.47 11.45 -16.80
N GLN A 207 -4.96 10.54 -17.63
CA GLN A 207 -6.33 10.59 -18.13
C GLN A 207 -7.34 10.27 -17.01
N PRO A 208 -8.48 10.97 -16.94
CA PRO A 208 -9.53 10.64 -16.01
C PRO A 208 -10.05 9.21 -16.22
N VAL A 209 -10.36 8.54 -15.12
CA VAL A 209 -11.05 7.25 -15.14
C VAL A 209 -12.50 7.50 -15.52
N HIS A 210 -12.90 6.95 -16.67
CA HIS A 210 -14.30 6.93 -17.09
C HIS A 210 -14.98 5.74 -16.42
N SER A 211 -15.91 6.01 -15.51
CA SER A 211 -16.74 4.97 -14.90
C SER A 211 -17.65 4.39 -15.98
N SER A 212 -17.33 3.21 -16.51
CA SER A 212 -18.32 2.40 -17.21
C SER A 212 -19.22 1.74 -16.16
N ILE A 213 -20.01 2.54 -15.45
CA ILE A 213 -21.14 2.03 -14.70
C ILE A 213 -22.18 1.73 -15.78
N SER A 214 -22.18 0.49 -16.26
CA SER A 214 -23.36 -0.07 -16.90
C SER A 214 -24.44 -0.14 -15.82
N SER A 215 -25.22 0.93 -15.66
CA SER A 215 -26.51 0.85 -15.00
C SER A 215 -27.41 0.01 -15.91
N GLY A 216 -27.37 -1.30 -15.71
CA GLY A 216 -28.26 -2.24 -16.36
C GLY A 216 -29.67 -2.06 -15.82
N TYR A 217 -30.39 -1.11 -16.39
CA TYR A 217 -31.83 -1.19 -16.63
C TYR A 217 -32.17 -0.06 -17.60
N ASP A 218 -32.10 -0.35 -18.91
CA ASP A 218 -33.12 0.05 -19.88
C ASP A 218 -32.77 -0.42 -21.29
N SER A 219 -33.83 -0.78 -22.01
CA SER A 219 -33.93 -0.95 -23.46
C SER A 219 -33.42 -2.25 -24.09
N LEU A 220 -34.32 -3.23 -24.01
CA LEU A 220 -34.64 -4.15 -25.08
C LEU A 220 -34.72 -3.41 -26.44
N GLY A 221 -34.01 -3.93 -27.46
CA GLY A 221 -34.48 -3.80 -28.86
C GLY A 221 -33.72 -2.85 -29.79
N SER A 222 -33.11 -3.48 -30.81
CA SER A 222 -33.02 -3.03 -32.20
C SER A 222 -31.91 -2.07 -32.65
N SER A 223 -30.95 -2.70 -33.33
CA SER A 223 -30.33 -2.25 -34.57
C SER A 223 -31.35 -1.79 -35.62
N GLY A 224 -31.12 -0.66 -36.29
CA GLY A 224 -31.88 -0.29 -37.48
C GLY A 224 -31.76 1.18 -37.87
N SER A 225 -30.93 1.42 -38.88
CA SER A 225 -30.75 2.61 -39.71
C SER A 225 -32.00 3.41 -40.14
N TYR A 226 -31.80 4.73 -40.21
CA TYR A 226 -32.25 5.70 -41.23
C TYR A 226 -33.73 6.15 -41.31
N GLU A 227 -33.90 7.41 -40.90
CA GLU A 227 -34.73 8.54 -41.42
C GLU A 227 -36.27 8.54 -41.54
N HIS A 228 -36.74 9.78 -41.31
CA HIS A 228 -37.87 10.52 -41.88
C HIS A 228 -39.25 10.51 -41.17
N TYR A 229 -39.47 11.64 -40.48
CA TYR A 229 -40.60 12.58 -40.63
C TYR A 229 -41.89 12.45 -39.78
N ILE A 230 -42.34 13.66 -39.41
CA ILE A 230 -43.62 14.11 -38.81
C ILE A 230 -43.78 14.03 -37.29
N SER A 231 -43.70 15.22 -36.69
CA SER A 231 -44.19 15.63 -35.38
C SER A 231 -45.70 15.86 -35.37
N ILE A 232 -46.41 15.53 -34.29
CA ILE A 232 -47.54 16.33 -33.75
C ILE A 232 -47.67 16.14 -32.22
N SER A 233 -47.67 17.28 -31.53
CA SER A 233 -48.20 17.67 -30.19
C SER A 233 -48.43 16.63 -29.07
N SER A 234 -48.02 16.98 -27.84
CA SER A 234 -48.97 17.49 -26.84
C SER A 234 -48.24 17.94 -25.56
N SER A 235 -48.74 19.02 -25.00
CA SER A 235 -48.30 19.82 -23.86
C SER A 235 -48.26 19.10 -22.51
N SER A 236 -47.40 19.58 -21.60
CA SER A 236 -47.83 20.10 -20.29
C SER A 236 -46.68 20.79 -19.56
N ASP A 237 -46.96 22.02 -19.10
CA ASP A 237 -46.08 22.87 -18.30
C ASP A 237 -46.05 22.40 -16.84
N SER A 238 -44.86 22.39 -16.23
CA SER A 238 -44.75 22.52 -14.77
C SER A 238 -43.59 23.44 -14.40
N ASN A 239 -43.96 24.52 -13.72
CA ASN A 239 -43.11 25.56 -13.16
C ASN A 239 -42.25 25.04 -12.00
N GLY A 240 -40.98 25.42 -11.94
CA GLY A 240 -40.10 25.16 -10.80
C GLY A 240 -38.75 25.87 -10.90
N ASN A 241 -38.66 27.03 -10.23
CA ASN A 241 -37.53 27.95 -10.12
C ASN A 241 -36.11 27.35 -10.21
N CYS A 242 -35.31 27.93 -11.11
CA CYS A 242 -33.86 27.93 -11.02
C CYS A 242 -33.41 28.96 -9.97
N ALA A 243 -32.84 28.49 -8.86
CA ALA A 243 -31.96 29.32 -8.04
C ALA A 243 -30.53 29.03 -8.53
N ASP A 244 -30.03 29.94 -9.35
CA ASP A 244 -28.62 30.01 -9.75
C ASP A 244 -27.84 30.60 -8.56
N GLU A 245 -27.29 29.74 -7.70
CA GLU A 245 -26.27 30.18 -6.75
C GLU A 245 -24.92 30.13 -7.47
N THR A 246 -24.50 31.30 -7.95
CA THR A 246 -23.17 31.56 -8.46
C THR A 246 -22.16 31.35 -7.32
N GLN A 247 -21.52 30.18 -7.26
CA GLN A 247 -20.42 29.95 -6.33
C GLN A 247 -19.11 30.28 -7.03
N GLU A 248 -18.49 31.38 -6.61
CA GLU A 248 -17.19 31.83 -7.11
C GLU A 248 -16.14 30.70 -7.02
N PRO A 249 -15.20 30.62 -7.99
CA PRO A 249 -14.21 29.56 -8.03
C PRO A 249 -13.28 29.63 -6.82
N ILE A 250 -13.39 28.60 -5.98
CA ILE A 250 -12.59 28.44 -4.76
C ILE A 250 -11.11 28.33 -5.15
N THR A 251 -10.28 29.21 -4.60
CA THR A 251 -8.85 29.25 -4.90
C THR A 251 -8.12 28.03 -4.31
N LEU A 252 -7.06 27.57 -4.98
CA LEU A 252 -6.26 26.40 -4.59
C LEU A 252 -5.76 26.45 -3.13
N GLN A 253 -5.60 27.65 -2.57
CA GLN A 253 -5.16 27.85 -1.19
C GLN A 253 -6.24 27.46 -0.17
N GLN A 254 -7.51 27.72 -0.48
CA GLN A 254 -8.65 27.31 0.35
C GLN A 254 -8.82 25.78 0.34
N VAL A 255 -8.61 25.15 -0.83
CA VAL A 255 -8.67 23.68 -0.98
C VAL A 255 -7.57 23.00 -0.16
N CYS A 256 -6.36 23.55 -0.15
CA CYS A 256 -5.27 23.03 0.69
C CYS A 256 -5.57 23.19 2.20
N ALA A 257 -6.24 24.26 2.60
CA ALA A 257 -6.66 24.45 3.99
C ALA A 257 -7.72 23.42 4.42
N ASP A 258 -8.70 23.13 3.54
CA ASP A 258 -9.75 22.15 3.83
C ASP A 258 -9.22 20.71 3.86
N VAL A 259 -8.31 20.35 2.97
CA VAL A 259 -7.64 19.03 2.99
C VAL A 259 -6.82 18.84 4.27
N ASN A 260 -6.12 19.88 4.71
CA ASN A 260 -5.39 19.84 5.99
C ASN A 260 -6.35 19.78 7.19
N ARG A 261 -7.51 20.43 7.12
CA ARG A 261 -8.54 20.36 8.16
C ARG A 261 -9.17 18.98 8.26
N ILE A 262 -9.47 18.33 7.14
CA ILE A 262 -10.00 16.96 7.07
C ILE A 262 -8.96 15.94 7.57
N LYS A 263 -7.69 16.11 7.19
CA LYS A 263 -6.59 15.25 7.66
C LYS A 263 -6.39 15.35 9.17
N ASN A 264 -6.46 16.57 9.72
CA ASN A 264 -6.39 16.78 11.17
C ASN A 264 -7.63 16.23 11.91
N LEU A 265 -8.84 16.37 11.34
CA LEU A 265 -10.05 15.80 11.92
C LEU A 265 -10.02 14.26 11.92
N GLY A 266 -9.53 13.65 10.84
CA GLY A 266 -9.32 12.20 10.76
C GLY A 266 -8.29 11.68 11.76
N GLN A 267 -7.22 12.44 11.99
CA GLN A 267 -6.24 12.13 13.04
C GLN A 267 -6.81 12.29 14.45
N GLN A 268 -7.65 13.32 14.71
CA GLN A 268 -8.31 13.50 16.00
C GLN A 268 -9.37 12.43 16.28
N LEU A 269 -10.14 12.00 15.27
CA LEU A 269 -11.12 10.91 15.40
C LEU A 269 -10.44 9.54 15.59
N TYR A 270 -9.29 9.32 14.94
CA TYR A 270 -8.47 8.14 15.18
C TYR A 270 -7.96 8.11 16.63
N ILE A 271 -7.49 9.24 17.16
CA ILE A 271 -7.06 9.36 18.57
C ILE A 271 -8.24 9.18 19.54
N ALA A 272 -9.40 9.77 19.25
CA ALA A 272 -10.60 9.66 20.08
C ALA A 272 -11.19 8.24 20.12
N SER A 273 -10.99 7.43 19.07
CA SER A 273 -11.41 6.03 19.04
C SER A 273 -10.58 5.11 19.95
N TRP A 274 -9.40 5.57 20.42
CA TRP A 274 -8.51 4.82 21.30
C TRP A 274 -8.59 5.24 22.78
N SER A 275 -9.45 6.21 23.12
CA SER A 275 -9.63 6.73 24.48
C SER A 275 -11.01 6.47 25.06
N LYS A 276 -11.56 5.25 24.88
CA LYS A 276 -12.72 4.78 25.66
C LYS A 276 -12.26 3.75 26.71
N PRO A 277 -12.32 4.07 28.02
CA PRO A 277 -12.14 3.04 29.05
C PRO A 277 -13.39 2.15 29.11
N GLN A 278 -13.19 0.83 29.13
CA GLN A 278 -14.23 -0.12 29.52
C GLN A 278 -14.52 0.06 31.02
N ASN A 279 -15.68 0.66 31.34
CA ASN A 279 -16.29 0.51 32.66
C ASN A 279 -17.36 -0.58 32.55
N GLY A 280 -17.07 -1.74 33.15
CA GLY A 280 -18.07 -2.74 33.46
C GLY A 280 -18.70 -2.44 34.82
N ASN A 281 -20.03 -2.43 34.87
CA ASN A 281 -20.83 -2.97 35.97
C ASN A 281 -22.31 -2.77 35.67
N GLU A 282 -23.06 -3.86 35.65
CA GLU A 282 -24.41 -3.89 36.21
C GLU A 282 -24.67 -5.32 36.74
N GLN A 283 -24.90 -5.38 38.06
CA GLN A 283 -25.27 -6.53 38.87
C GLN A 283 -26.78 -6.55 39.10
N ALA A 284 -27.25 -7.71 39.58
CA ALA A 284 -28.48 -8.00 40.33
C ALA A 284 -29.71 -8.44 39.50
N MET A 285 -30.51 -9.45 39.89
CA MET A 285 -30.70 -10.05 41.22
C MET A 285 -31.43 -11.43 41.17
N SER A 286 -31.00 -12.34 42.06
CA SER A 286 -31.75 -13.29 42.95
C SER A 286 -32.98 -14.10 42.49
N SER A 287 -32.99 -15.42 42.75
CA SER A 287 -33.55 -16.09 43.96
C SER A 287 -33.66 -17.62 43.75
N GLU A 288 -32.96 -18.43 44.56
CA GLU A 288 -33.52 -19.44 45.50
C GLU A 288 -33.98 -20.78 44.91
N MET A 289 -33.37 -21.89 45.33
CA MET A 289 -33.91 -22.74 46.42
C MET A 289 -32.99 -23.93 46.72
N LEU A 290 -33.06 -24.36 47.97
CA LEU A 290 -32.23 -25.35 48.66
C LEU A 290 -32.41 -26.79 48.16
N GLY A 291 -31.40 -27.62 48.46
CA GLY A 291 -31.65 -28.92 49.10
C GLY A 291 -30.94 -30.12 48.48
N GLY A 292 -30.14 -30.83 49.28
CA GLY A 292 -29.87 -32.25 49.09
C GLY A 292 -28.44 -32.71 49.33
N GLU A 293 -28.11 -33.04 50.59
CA GLU A 293 -27.09 -34.04 50.93
C GLU A 293 -27.44 -35.40 50.31
N LEU A 294 -26.43 -36.19 49.90
CA LEU A 294 -26.10 -37.52 50.45
C LEU A 294 -25.18 -38.32 49.50
N MET A 295 -24.12 -38.86 50.12
CA MET A 295 -23.18 -39.92 49.69
C MET A 295 -22.22 -39.65 48.55
#